data_AF-A0A496A2C0-F1
#
_entry.id   AF-A0A496A2C0-F1
#
_cell.length_a   1.000
_cell.length_b   1.000
_cell.length_c   1.000
_cell.angle_alpha   90.00
_cell.angle_beta   90.00
_cell.angle_gamma   90.00
#
_symmetry.space_group_name_H-M   'P 1'
#
loop_
_entity.id
_entity.type
_entity.pdbx_description
1 polymer ?
#
loop_
_entity_poly.entity_id
_entity_poly.type
_entity_poly.pdbx_seq_one_letter_code
_entity_poly.pdbx_strand_id
1 'polypeptide(L)'
;MPKNFNYYKMGAVAYLFINEPDKTVKEIADAVGVRENTVHQWQAKGEWDKALDAFSFTGDRSLRRKATRDLERDSSDLIALAKSTYHDARAAGMRKGDASKHTAKVVNASEKTIFNWRKRFGWD
;
A
#
# COMPACT_ATOMS: atom_id res chain seq x y z
N MET A 1 27.64 -22.25 -1.64
CA MET A 1 27.82 -21.40 -2.84
C MET A 1 27.11 -20.08 -2.61
N PRO A 2 27.77 -18.91 -2.73
CA PRO A 2 27.07 -17.64 -2.69
C PRO A 2 26.08 -17.63 -3.86
N LYS A 3 24.80 -17.32 -3.60
CA LYS A 3 23.82 -17.12 -4.68
C LYS A 3 24.36 -16.03 -5.60
N ASN A 4 24.61 -16.36 -6.86
CA ASN A 4 25.09 -15.42 -7.87
C ASN A 4 24.22 -14.15 -7.85
N PHE A 5 24.80 -13.08 -7.32
CA PHE A 5 24.14 -11.79 -7.23
C PHE A 5 24.04 -11.24 -8.65
N ASN A 6 22.82 -11.08 -9.15
CA ASN A 6 22.60 -10.71 -10.55
C ASN A 6 22.63 -9.18 -10.69
N TYR A 7 23.85 -8.62 -10.74
CA TYR A 7 24.11 -7.19 -10.91
C TYR A 7 23.44 -6.60 -12.15
N TYR A 8 23.33 -7.37 -13.24
CA TYR A 8 22.64 -6.95 -14.46
C TYR A 8 21.16 -6.65 -14.20
N LYS A 9 20.46 -7.56 -13.51
CA LYS A 9 19.04 -7.35 -13.17
C LYS A 9 18.86 -6.20 -12.19
N MET A 10 19.77 -6.01 -11.24
CA MET A 10 19.73 -4.87 -10.32
C MET A 10 19.90 -3.54 -11.06
N GLY A 11 20.86 -3.46 -11.99
CA GLY A 11 21.04 -2.30 -12.85
C GLY A 11 19.81 -2.01 -13.71
N ALA A 12 19.16 -3.03 -14.27
CA ALA A 12 17.91 -2.87 -15.01
C ALA A 12 16.77 -2.34 -14.12
N VAL A 13 16.65 -2.83 -12.88
CA VAL A 13 15.66 -2.34 -11.91
C VAL A 13 15.92 -0.87 -11.55
N ALA A 14 17.17 -0.48 -11.30
CA ALA A 14 17.54 0.92 -11.05
C ALA A 14 17.28 1.82 -12.26
N TYR A 15 17.61 1.37 -13.47
CA TYR A 15 17.33 2.10 -14.71
C TYR A 15 15.82 2.36 -14.89
N LEU A 16 14.99 1.33 -14.70
CA LEU A 16 13.53 1.47 -14.82
C LEU A 16 12.96 2.39 -13.74
N PHE A 17 13.44 2.31 -12.51
CA PHE A 17 13.02 3.21 -11.44
C PHE A 17 13.31 4.68 -11.74
N ILE A 18 14.49 4.97 -12.29
CA ILE A 18 14.90 6.36 -12.60
C ILE A 18 14.09 6.91 -13.78
N ASN A 19 13.92 6.11 -14.84
CA ASN A 19 13.28 6.56 -16.08
C ASN A 19 11.75 6.45 -16.06
N GLU A 20 11.20 5.63 -15.17
CA GLU A 20 9.76 5.39 -15.04
C GLU A 20 9.31 5.55 -13.59
N PRO A 21 9.34 6.78 -13.05
CA PRO A 21 9.10 7.06 -11.63
C PRO A 21 7.68 6.74 -11.15
N ASP A 22 6.73 6.56 -12.08
CA ASP A 22 5.36 6.19 -11.78
C ASP A 22 5.16 4.68 -11.62
N LYS A 23 6.12 3.86 -12.06
CA LYS A 23 6.03 2.40 -11.91
C LYS A 23 6.18 1.98 -10.45
N THR A 24 5.33 1.05 -10.06
CA THR A 24 5.42 0.38 -8.78
C THR A 24 6.55 -0.64 -8.76
N VAL A 25 7.04 -1.02 -7.56
CA VAL A 25 8.01 -2.12 -7.38
C VAL A 25 7.59 -3.38 -8.12
N LYS A 26 6.28 -3.66 -8.11
CA LYS A 26 5.71 -4.81 -8.81
C LYS A 26 5.95 -4.74 -10.30
N GLU A 27 5.59 -3.63 -10.94
CA GLU A 27 5.74 -3.46 -12.39
C GLU A 27 7.21 -3.48 -12.81
N ILE A 28 8.09 -2.89 -12.00
CA ILE A 28 9.54 -2.95 -12.22
C ILE A 28 10.06 -4.40 -12.08
N ALA A 29 9.62 -5.12 -11.05
CA ALA A 29 10.03 -6.51 -10.82
C ALA A 29 9.55 -7.44 -11.94
N ASP A 30 8.30 -7.28 -12.38
CA ASP A 30 7.69 -8.02 -13.47
C ASP A 30 8.45 -7.74 -14.79
N ALA A 31 8.79 -6.48 -15.08
CA ALA A 31 9.55 -6.10 -16.28
C ALA A 31 10.95 -6.72 -16.35
N VAL A 32 11.62 -6.90 -15.21
CA VAL A 32 12.97 -7.49 -15.13
C VAL A 32 12.95 -9.02 -14.92
N GLY A 33 11.76 -9.59 -14.70
CA GLY A 33 11.59 -11.01 -14.43
C GLY A 33 12.23 -11.42 -13.10
N VAL A 34 11.95 -10.66 -12.04
CA VAL A 34 12.31 -10.97 -10.65
C VAL A 34 11.08 -10.89 -9.75
N ARG A 35 11.18 -11.40 -8.52
CA ARG A 35 10.12 -11.26 -7.52
C ARG A 35 10.24 -9.90 -6.82
N GLU A 36 9.11 -9.29 -6.44
CA GLU A 36 9.09 -8.07 -5.61
C GLU A 36 9.99 -8.20 -4.36
N ASN A 37 9.94 -9.35 -3.70
CA ASN A 37 10.78 -9.64 -2.53
C ASN A 37 12.28 -9.56 -2.83
N THR A 38 12.71 -9.89 -4.05
CA THR A 38 14.12 -9.77 -4.44
C THR A 38 14.53 -8.30 -4.49
N VAL A 39 13.67 -7.43 -5.04
CA VAL A 39 13.91 -5.99 -5.09
C VAL A 39 13.97 -5.40 -3.68
N HIS A 40 13.04 -5.80 -2.80
CA HIS A 40 13.09 -5.40 -1.38
C HIS A 40 14.33 -5.91 -0.64
N GLN A 41 14.84 -7.09 -0.97
CA GLN A 41 16.10 -7.59 -0.41
C GLN A 41 17.31 -6.77 -0.87
N TRP A 42 17.34 -6.30 -2.12
CA TRP A 42 18.39 -5.40 -2.59
C TRP A 42 18.35 -4.07 -1.87
N GLN A 43 17.14 -3.53 -1.66
CA GLN A 43 16.93 -2.32 -0.86
C GLN A 43 17.44 -2.49 0.57
N ALA A 44 17.03 -3.56 1.26
CA ALA A 44 17.41 -3.80 2.66
C ALA A 44 18.91 -4.03 2.88
N LYS A 45 19.64 -4.46 1.84
CA LYS A 45 21.09 -4.70 1.90
C LYS A 45 21.93 -3.51 1.44
N GLY A 46 21.32 -2.39 1.08
CA GLY A 46 22.01 -1.20 0.56
C GLY A 46 22.59 -1.37 -0.85
N GLU A 47 22.28 -2.48 -1.53
CA GLU A 47 22.72 -2.71 -2.91
C GLU A 47 21.92 -1.83 -3.89
N TRP A 48 20.68 -1.53 -3.52
CA TRP A 48 19.85 -0.53 -4.19
C TRP A 48 20.52 0.84 -4.28
N ASP A 49 21.05 1.32 -3.16
CA ASP A 49 21.69 2.63 -3.10
C ASP A 49 22.93 2.67 -3.98
N LYS A 50 23.75 1.61 -3.96
CA LYS A 50 24.90 1.48 -4.86
C LYS A 50 24.50 1.49 -6.34
N ALA A 51 23.39 0.83 -6.68
CA ALA A 51 22.89 0.80 -8.06
C ALA A 51 22.47 2.20 -8.52
N LEU A 52 21.77 2.95 -7.66
CA LEU A 52 21.37 4.32 -7.93
C LEU A 52 22.58 5.27 -8.01
N ASP A 53 23.58 5.09 -7.15
CA ASP A 53 24.83 5.85 -7.17
C ASP A 53 25.59 5.66 -8.48
N ALA A 54 25.61 4.44 -9.03
CA ALA A 54 26.22 4.15 -10.33
C ALA A 54 25.55 4.93 -11.48
N PHE A 55 24.27 5.29 -11.33
CA PHE A 55 23.54 6.17 -12.25
C PHE A 55 23.57 7.65 -11.83
N SER A 56 24.34 8.02 -10.81
CA SER A 56 24.39 9.38 -10.25
C SER A 56 23.02 9.93 -9.85
N PHE A 57 22.12 9.06 -9.39
CA PHE A 57 20.76 9.45 -9.02
C PHE A 57 20.72 10.12 -7.63
N THR A 58 20.17 11.34 -7.58
CA THR A 58 20.09 12.17 -6.37
C THR A 58 18.66 12.39 -5.86
N GLY A 59 17.67 11.75 -6.48
CA GLY A 59 16.25 11.88 -6.09
C GLY A 59 15.87 10.99 -4.91
N ASP A 60 14.57 10.96 -4.60
CA ASP A 60 14.02 10.05 -3.60
C ASP A 60 14.28 8.59 -4.00
N ARG A 61 14.93 7.85 -3.11
CA ARG A 61 15.32 6.44 -3.32
C ARG A 61 14.27 5.46 -2.82
N SER A 62 13.12 5.98 -2.38
CA SER A 62 12.02 5.18 -1.85
C SER A 62 11.29 4.46 -2.98
N LEU A 63 11.39 3.14 -2.97
CA LEU A 63 10.63 2.28 -3.87
C LEU A 63 9.10 2.48 -3.68
N ARG A 64 8.41 2.89 -4.75
CA ARG A 64 6.96 3.06 -4.74
C ARG A 64 6.27 1.70 -4.71
N ARG A 65 5.58 1.40 -3.62
CA ARG A 65 4.74 0.20 -3.54
C ARG A 65 3.43 0.45 -4.25
N LYS A 66 2.87 -0.59 -4.89
CA LYS A 66 1.46 -0.55 -5.28
C LYS A 66 0.65 -0.21 -4.04
N ALA A 67 -0.27 0.76 -4.14
CA ALA A 67 -1.23 1.01 -3.07
C ALA A 67 -1.84 -0.33 -2.67
N THR A 68 -1.60 -0.76 -1.43
CA THR A 68 -2.14 -2.02 -0.91
C THR A 68 -3.65 -1.88 -0.80
N ARG A 69 -4.37 -2.15 -1.90
CA ARG A 69 -5.80 -2.52 -2.06
C ARG A 69 -6.88 -1.71 -1.30
N ASP A 70 -6.51 -0.73 -0.48
CA ASP A 70 -7.36 -0.04 0.50
C ASP A 70 -7.15 1.50 0.43
N LEU A 71 -6.95 2.05 -0.76
CA LEU A 71 -7.07 3.50 -1.00
C LEU A 71 -8.13 3.82 -2.05
N GLU A 72 -8.40 2.92 -3.00
CA GLU A 72 -9.47 3.11 -4.00
C GLU A 72 -10.87 2.78 -3.46
N ARG A 73 -10.97 2.00 -2.38
CA ARG A 73 -12.26 1.62 -1.78
C ARG A 73 -12.73 2.58 -0.68
N ASP A 74 -11.81 3.38 -0.17
CA ASP A 74 -12.05 4.41 0.84
C ASP A 74 -12.32 5.75 0.14
N SER A 75 -13.33 5.82 -0.74
CA SER A 75 -13.76 7.14 -1.21
C SER A 75 -14.15 7.96 0.03
N SER A 76 -13.76 9.24 0.07
CA SER A 76 -14.14 10.16 1.16
C SER A 76 -15.63 10.07 1.46
N ASP A 77 -16.42 9.87 0.40
CA ASP A 77 -17.87 9.78 0.42
C ASP A 77 -18.36 8.50 1.09
N LEU A 78 -17.71 7.35 0.85
CA LEU A 78 -18.05 6.09 1.50
C LEU A 78 -17.72 6.12 3.00
N ILE A 79 -16.59 6.74 3.36
CA ILE A 79 -16.20 6.93 4.76
C ILE A 79 -17.19 7.88 5.46
N ALA A 80 -17.58 8.98 4.80
CA ALA A 80 -18.56 9.93 5.33
C ALA A 80 -19.94 9.28 5.53
N LEU A 81 -20.40 8.51 4.55
CA LEU A 81 -21.66 7.75 4.62
C LEU A 81 -21.62 6.72 5.75
N ALA A 82 -20.51 5.97 5.87
CA ALA A 82 -20.33 5.01 6.94
C ALA A 82 -20.29 5.68 8.32
N LYS A 83 -19.67 6.86 8.44
CA LYS A 83 -19.64 7.63 9.68
C LYS A 83 -21.04 8.08 10.08
N SER A 84 -21.82 8.66 9.16
CA SER A 84 -23.21 9.07 9.43
C SER A 84 -24.04 7.87 9.89
N THR A 85 -24.04 6.80 9.10
CA THR A 85 -24.81 5.57 9.38
C THR A 85 -24.44 4.98 10.75
N TYR A 86 -23.15 5.01 11.12
CA TYR A 86 -22.67 4.55 12.41
C TYR A 86 -23.22 5.39 13.57
N HIS A 87 -23.17 6.72 13.46
CA HIS A 87 -23.70 7.61 14.48
C HIS A 87 -25.22 7.53 14.59
N ASP A 88 -25.94 7.41 13.48
CA ASP A 88 -27.40 7.22 13.46
C ASP A 88 -27.80 5.93 14.17
N ALA A 89 -27.08 4.84 13.92
CA ALA A 89 -27.28 3.57 14.62
C ALA A 89 -26.98 3.68 16.14
N ARG A 90 -25.96 4.45 16.52
CA ARG A 90 -25.64 4.72 17.94
C ARG A 90 -26.71 5.59 18.61
N ALA A 91 -27.23 6.59 17.91
CA ALA A 91 -28.33 7.44 18.37
C ALA A 91 -29.64 6.64 18.56
N ALA A 92 -29.88 5.64 17.70
CA ALA A 92 -30.96 4.68 17.84
C ALA A 92 -30.78 3.66 19.00
N GLY A 93 -29.72 3.80 19.81
CA GLY A 93 -29.47 2.98 20.98
C GLY A 93 -28.74 1.65 20.70
N MET A 94 -28.29 1.41 19.47
CA MET A 94 -27.57 0.18 19.15
C MET A 94 -26.22 0.12 19.89
N ARG A 95 -25.85 -1.07 20.35
CA ARG A 95 -24.52 -1.31 20.93
C ARG A 95 -23.45 -1.11 19.86
N LYS A 96 -22.26 -0.73 20.31
CA LYS A 96 -21.09 -0.44 19.48
C LYS A 96 -20.79 -1.50 18.41
N GLY A 97 -20.88 -2.78 18.76
CA GLY A 97 -20.68 -3.90 17.82
C GLY A 97 -21.80 -3.99 16.78
N ASP A 98 -23.06 -3.89 17.23
CA ASP A 98 -24.23 -4.00 16.36
C ASP A 98 -24.34 -2.83 15.38
N ALA A 99 -24.01 -1.62 15.82
CA ALA A 99 -23.91 -0.44 14.97
C ALA A 99 -22.85 -0.62 13.86
N SER A 100 -21.74 -1.32 14.14
CA SER A 100 -20.70 -1.59 13.14
C SER A 100 -21.14 -2.61 12.10
N LYS A 101 -21.83 -3.67 12.53
CA LYS A 101 -22.42 -4.67 11.64
C LYS A 101 -23.50 -4.08 10.76
N HIS A 102 -24.36 -3.24 11.35
CA HIS A 102 -25.40 -2.51 10.62
C HIS A 102 -24.78 -1.60 9.55
N THR A 103 -23.81 -0.77 9.95
CA THR A 103 -23.09 0.13 9.03
C THR A 103 -22.41 -0.64 7.90
N ALA A 104 -21.72 -1.73 8.20
CA ALA A 104 -21.05 -2.58 7.21
C ALA A 104 -22.04 -3.11 6.15
N LYS A 105 -23.23 -3.52 6.58
CA LYS A 105 -24.31 -3.98 5.69
C LYS A 105 -24.84 -2.84 4.81
N VAL A 106 -25.05 -1.65 5.37
CA VAL A 106 -25.59 -0.48 4.66
C VAL A 106 -24.62 0.02 3.59
N VAL A 107 -23.33 0.12 3.91
CA VAL A 107 -22.31 0.65 2.97
C VAL A 107 -21.63 -0.42 2.12
N ASN A 108 -22.13 -1.67 2.15
CA ASN A 108 -21.54 -2.83 1.46
C ASN A 108 -20.02 -2.98 1.75
N ALA A 109 -19.65 -2.80 3.01
CA ALA A 109 -18.28 -2.90 3.50
C ALA A 109 -18.10 -4.13 4.40
N SER A 110 -16.84 -4.55 4.60
CA SER A 110 -16.57 -5.59 5.60
C SER A 110 -16.64 -4.98 7.01
N GLU A 111 -17.08 -5.75 8.01
CA GLU A 111 -17.07 -5.28 9.41
C GLU A 111 -15.66 -4.88 9.87
N LYS A 112 -14.63 -5.58 9.38
CA LYS A 112 -13.22 -5.24 9.62
C LYS A 112 -12.85 -3.87 9.08
N THR A 113 -13.37 -3.49 7.90
CA THR A 113 -13.18 -2.17 7.31
C THR A 113 -13.78 -1.09 8.21
N ILE A 114 -15.04 -1.27 8.64
CA ILE A 114 -15.72 -0.32 9.54
C ILE A 114 -14.97 -0.20 10.88
N PHE A 115 -14.51 -1.31 11.45
CA PHE A 115 -13.71 -1.31 12.67
C PHE A 115 -12.40 -0.52 12.51
N ASN A 116 -11.69 -0.73 11.40
CA ASN A 116 -10.44 -0.02 11.12
C ASN A 116 -10.69 1.49 10.96
N TRP A 117 -11.74 1.89 10.24
CA TRP A 117 -12.11 3.29 10.09
C TRP A 117 -12.47 3.94 11.42
N ARG A 118 -13.28 3.27 12.25
CA ARG A 118 -13.65 3.78 13.58
C ARG A 118 -12.42 4.04 14.46
N LYS A 119 -11.45 3.11 14.46
CA LYS A 119 -10.18 3.29 15.18
C LYS A 119 -9.33 4.41 14.58
N ARG A 120 -9.23 4.47 13.25
CA ARG A 120 -8.37 5.42 12.54
C ARG A 120 -8.88 6.86 12.65
N PHE A 121 -10.20 7.05 12.65
CA PHE A 121 -10.85 8.36 12.58
C PHE A 121 -11.57 8.76 13.87
N GLY A 122 -11.50 7.94 14.93
CA GLY A 122 -12.06 8.27 16.24
C GLY A 122 -13.56 8.49 16.25
N TRP A 123 -14.35 7.54 15.74
CA TRP A 123 -15.83 7.64 15.74
C TRP A 123 -16.48 7.25 17.08
N ASP A 124 -15.66 6.92 18.09
CA ASP A 124 -16.06 6.43 19.41
C ASP A 124 -15.72 7.41 20.53
#